data_AF-A0A8R2LVS0-F1
#
_entry.id   AF-A0A8R2LVS0-F1
#
_cell.length_a   1.000
_cell.length_b   1.000
_cell.length_c   1.000
_cell.angle_alpha   90.00
_cell.angle_beta   90.00
_cell.angle_gamma   90.00
#
_symmetry.space_group_name_H-M   'P 1'
#
loop_
_entity.id
_entity.type
_entity.pdbx_description
1 polymer ?
#
loop_
_entity_poly.entity_id
_entity_poly.type
_entity_poly.pdbx_seq_one_letter_code
_entity_poly.pdbx_strand_id
1 'polypeptide(L)'
;MEYLCEHLDETASVDTLQLEEFLREQRAAEINRLNYLSKKVDYLHTDLLYYRNIKSKMGAACYEVWKTIVKKVGGSPNCWRDVGHLLGVTQDDLNYIMNSLKDDPVDMVLKVFRQNEKATINKIVDAFIKLQRYDILLAIENPLCTMAEYFNKDDSGYQSDGKITGKKEIVTLKNLPNDLPAALNKNIVLQNNDPKRPKETLQPPVSKQEPAEKESPILFLTYAQDGLPTALNIQEYVSNWTEIPNVKVITLNNRREETYQNPEKFIREYFEKADYIVPIITTGYINEITSNNKNIPNTTENLDHKYVNFIYNLIVNNYIHATGCLNRKVRSVLPQNANVDLFSRMTMYPDLLPWTYETNFDEQFQEFLRKEP
;
A
#
# COMPACT_ATOMS: atom_id res chain seq x y z
N MET A 1 73.53 -14.27 -23.09
CA MET A 1 72.39 -13.54 -23.68
C MET A 1 71.31 -14.57 -23.90
N GLU A 2 70.16 -14.63 -23.25
CA GLU A 2 69.37 -13.85 -22.29
C GLU A 2 68.43 -14.92 -21.67
N TYR A 3 68.34 -15.14 -20.36
CA TYR A 3 67.49 -14.47 -19.36
C TYR A 3 65.97 -14.40 -19.69
N LEU A 4 65.18 -15.00 -18.77
CA LEU A 4 63.80 -14.68 -18.33
C LEU A 4 62.58 -14.90 -19.27
N CYS A 5 61.72 -15.86 -18.88
CA CYS A 5 60.25 -15.79 -18.77
C CYS A 5 59.75 -17.22 -18.47
N GLU A 6 58.88 -17.55 -17.52
CA GLU A 6 58.14 -16.82 -16.50
C GLU A 6 57.63 -17.91 -15.53
N HIS A 7 57.89 -17.75 -14.23
CA HIS A 7 57.29 -18.54 -13.16
C HIS A 7 55.99 -17.83 -12.73
N LEU A 8 54.91 -18.01 -13.49
CA LEU A 8 53.61 -17.45 -13.16
C LEU A 8 52.50 -18.45 -13.50
N ASP A 9 52.31 -19.46 -12.66
CA ASP A 9 51.04 -20.22 -12.69
C ASP A 9 50.67 -20.92 -11.36
N GLU A 10 51.55 -20.97 -10.36
CA GLU A 10 51.22 -21.64 -9.07
C GLU A 10 50.76 -20.69 -7.95
N THR A 11 50.96 -19.37 -8.09
CA THR A 11 50.59 -18.39 -7.03
C THR A 11 49.17 -17.85 -7.16
N ALA A 12 48.54 -17.92 -8.35
CA ALA A 12 47.16 -17.47 -8.56
C ALA A 12 46.10 -18.42 -7.96
N SER A 13 46.48 -19.67 -7.66
CA SER A 13 45.60 -20.71 -7.11
C SER A 13 45.51 -20.63 -5.57
N VAL A 14 46.62 -20.35 -4.89
CA VAL A 14 46.67 -20.34 -3.41
C VAL A 14 45.95 -19.11 -2.83
N ASP A 15 46.11 -17.94 -3.46
CA ASP A 15 45.55 -16.67 -2.98
C ASP A 15 44.02 -16.61 -3.19
N THR A 16 43.52 -17.24 -4.26
CA THR A 16 42.08 -17.37 -4.52
C THR A 16 41.41 -18.39 -3.59
N LEU A 17 42.06 -19.51 -3.29
CA LEU A 17 41.58 -20.50 -2.32
C LEU A 17 41.52 -19.92 -0.90
N GLN A 18 42.54 -19.18 -0.48
CA GLN A 18 42.55 -18.50 0.82
C GLN A 18 41.48 -17.42 0.91
N LEU A 19 41.24 -16.66 -0.16
CA LEU A 19 40.15 -15.69 -0.21
C LEU A 19 38.77 -16.36 -0.16
N GLU A 20 38.58 -17.47 -0.87
CA GLU A 20 37.33 -18.24 -0.81
C GLU A 20 37.07 -18.83 0.57
N GLU A 21 38.09 -19.37 1.23
CA GLU A 21 38.00 -19.90 2.58
C GLU A 21 37.67 -18.78 3.59
N PHE A 22 38.35 -17.65 3.49
CA PHE A 22 38.06 -16.45 4.29
C PHE A 22 36.62 -15.94 4.09
N LEU A 23 36.13 -15.89 2.85
CA LEU A 23 34.74 -15.49 2.55
C LEU A 23 33.72 -16.51 3.08
N ARG A 24 34.04 -17.81 3.06
CA ARG A 24 33.19 -18.85 3.64
C ARG A 24 33.12 -18.72 5.16
N GLU A 25 34.26 -18.49 5.81
CA GLU A 25 34.33 -18.27 7.27
C GLU A 25 33.55 -17.01 7.68
N GLN A 26 33.70 -15.90 6.94
CA GLN A 26 32.92 -14.69 7.20
C GLN A 26 31.41 -14.92 7.06
N ARG A 27 30.97 -15.59 6.00
CA ARG A 27 29.54 -15.94 5.82
C ARG A 27 29.04 -16.87 6.92
N ALA A 28 29.85 -17.85 7.35
CA ALA A 28 29.48 -18.75 8.43
C ALA A 28 29.34 -18.00 9.77
N ALA A 29 30.24 -17.06 10.06
CA ALA A 29 30.16 -16.21 11.24
C ALA A 29 28.91 -15.30 11.20
N GLU A 30 28.59 -14.72 10.03
CA GLU A 30 27.41 -13.90 9.83
C GLU A 30 26.11 -14.71 10.01
N ILE A 31 26.02 -15.89 9.39
CA ILE A 31 24.88 -16.81 9.57
C ILE A 31 24.73 -17.21 11.05
N ASN A 32 25.82 -17.49 11.76
CA ASN A 32 25.78 -17.79 13.18
C ASN A 32 25.25 -16.61 14.02
N ARG A 33 25.66 -15.38 13.71
CA ARG A 33 25.15 -14.17 14.36
C ARG A 33 23.66 -13.96 14.09
N LEU A 34 23.19 -14.22 12.87
CA LEU A 34 21.78 -14.13 12.50
C LEU A 34 20.92 -15.21 13.17
N ASN A 35 21.43 -16.44 13.27
CA ASN A 35 20.79 -17.51 14.03
C ASN A 35 20.71 -17.18 15.52
N TYR A 36 21.72 -16.50 16.07
CA TYR A 36 21.70 -16.00 17.43
C TYR A 36 20.64 -14.90 17.63
N LEU A 37 20.51 -13.98 16.68
CA LEU A 37 19.44 -12.97 16.68
C LEU A 37 18.05 -13.61 16.63
N SER A 38 17.85 -14.60 15.76
CA SER A 38 16.59 -15.36 15.66
C SER A 38 16.24 -16.03 17.00
N LYS A 39 17.20 -16.68 17.65
CA LYS A 39 17.02 -17.28 18.99
C LYS A 39 16.70 -16.25 20.09
N LYS A 40 17.22 -15.03 20.02
CA LYS A 40 16.95 -13.99 21.03
C LYS A 40 15.50 -13.53 21.06
N VAL A 41 14.75 -13.74 19.99
CA VAL A 41 13.38 -13.23 19.81
C VAL A 41 12.38 -14.35 19.51
N ASP A 42 12.76 -15.60 19.77
CA ASP A 42 11.94 -16.79 19.49
C ASP A 42 10.74 -16.95 20.43
N TYR A 43 10.80 -16.30 21.60
CA TYR A 43 9.76 -16.25 22.60
C TYR A 43 8.94 -14.95 22.55
N LEU A 44 9.22 -14.04 21.62
CA LEU A 44 8.51 -12.76 21.49
C LEU A 44 7.43 -12.89 20.42
N HIS A 45 6.17 -12.68 20.80
CA HIS A 45 5.08 -12.69 19.83
C HIS A 45 5.06 -11.42 18.98
N THR A 46 4.60 -11.53 17.73
CA THR A 46 4.55 -10.43 16.76
C THR A 46 3.68 -9.26 17.22
N ASP A 47 2.70 -9.46 18.12
CA ASP A 47 1.87 -8.38 18.69
C ASP A 47 2.70 -7.31 19.38
N LEU A 48 3.85 -7.68 19.94
CA LEU A 48 4.73 -6.76 20.65
C LEU A 48 5.19 -5.63 19.74
N LEU A 49 5.29 -5.86 18.43
CA LEU A 49 5.55 -4.83 17.42
C LEU A 49 4.53 -3.69 17.42
N TYR A 50 3.32 -3.95 17.94
CA TYR A 50 2.21 -3.00 18.03
C TYR A 50 2.00 -2.45 19.43
N TYR A 51 2.88 -2.76 20.39
CA TYR A 51 2.86 -2.09 21.68
C TYR A 51 3.18 -0.59 21.49
N ARG A 52 2.23 0.29 21.82
CA ARG A 52 2.36 1.74 21.70
C ARG A 52 2.23 2.39 23.07
N ASN A 53 3.36 2.76 23.66
CA ASN A 53 3.39 3.59 24.86
C ASN A 53 4.50 4.64 24.71
N ILE A 54 4.08 5.84 24.31
CA ILE A 54 4.93 7.00 23.97
C ILE A 54 5.83 7.41 25.15
N LYS A 55 5.41 7.13 26.39
CA LYS A 55 6.16 7.50 27.61
C LYS A 55 7.14 6.41 28.06
N SER A 56 7.14 5.24 27.44
CA SER A 56 7.99 4.11 27.84
C SER A 56 9.08 3.84 26.81
N LYS A 57 10.31 3.58 27.29
CA LYS A 57 11.42 3.15 26.43
C LYS A 57 11.11 1.81 25.72
N MET A 58 10.37 0.93 26.39
CA MET A 58 9.87 -0.34 25.81
C MET A 58 8.95 -0.10 24.61
N GLY A 59 7.98 0.82 24.73
CA GLY A 59 7.09 1.19 23.63
C GLY A 59 7.84 1.83 22.44
N ALA A 60 8.83 2.67 22.73
CA ALA A 60 9.71 3.22 21.70
C ALA A 60 10.53 2.12 20.98
N ALA A 61 11.09 1.15 21.72
CA ALA A 61 11.83 0.04 21.14
C ALA A 61 10.94 -0.83 20.23
N CYS A 62 9.73 -1.18 20.68
CA CYS A 62 8.76 -1.93 19.88
C CYS A 62 8.37 -1.19 18.59
N TYR A 63 8.14 0.13 18.69
CA TYR A 63 7.81 0.96 17.55
C TYR A 63 8.96 1.06 16.54
N GLU A 64 10.20 1.24 17.00
CA GLU A 64 11.36 1.33 16.10
C GLU A 64 11.62 0.00 15.35
N VAL A 65 11.39 -1.16 15.97
CA VAL A 65 11.43 -2.45 15.25
C VAL A 65 10.38 -2.48 14.14
N TRP A 66 9.11 -2.21 14.48
CA TRP A 66 8.01 -2.20 13.50
C TRP A 66 8.28 -1.23 12.35
N LYS A 67 8.63 0.01 12.67
CA LYS A 67 8.91 1.09 11.71
C LYS A 67 10.08 0.73 10.80
N THR A 68 11.12 0.10 11.34
CA THR A 68 12.29 -0.33 10.55
C THR A 68 11.90 -1.43 9.56
N ILE A 69 11.11 -2.42 10.01
CA ILE A 69 10.60 -3.50 9.13
C ILE A 69 9.74 -2.93 8.01
N VAL A 70 8.71 -2.13 8.34
CA VAL A 70 7.80 -1.53 7.36
C VAL A 70 8.58 -0.71 6.33
N LYS A 71 9.48 0.17 6.78
CA LYS A 71 10.29 1.01 5.89
C LYS A 71 11.22 0.20 4.97
N LYS A 72 11.90 -0.81 5.51
CA LYS A 72 12.92 -1.57 4.76
C LYS A 72 12.30 -2.58 3.78
N VAL A 73 11.23 -3.26 4.20
CA VAL A 73 10.50 -4.20 3.35
C VAL A 73 9.70 -3.43 2.29
N GLY A 74 9.02 -2.34 2.67
CA GLY A 74 8.26 -1.51 1.75
C GLY A 74 9.13 -0.72 0.76
N GLY A 75 10.40 -0.49 1.08
CA GLY A 75 11.38 0.15 0.20
C GLY A 75 11.85 -0.73 -0.98
N SER A 76 11.44 -2.00 -1.05
CA SER A 76 11.79 -2.89 -2.15
C SER A 76 10.52 -3.39 -2.86
N PRO A 77 10.42 -3.29 -4.20
CA PRO A 77 9.26 -3.76 -4.94
C PRO A 77 8.95 -5.23 -4.63
N ASN A 78 7.68 -5.54 -4.36
CA ASN A 78 7.15 -6.90 -4.08
C ASN A 78 7.74 -7.66 -2.88
N CYS A 79 8.74 -7.12 -2.17
CA CYS A 79 9.37 -7.81 -1.04
C CYS A 79 8.37 -8.16 0.07
N TRP A 80 7.34 -7.34 0.27
CA TRP A 80 6.27 -7.59 1.24
C TRP A 80 5.48 -8.86 0.93
N ARG A 81 5.31 -9.19 -0.36
CA ARG A 81 4.59 -10.38 -0.83
C ARG A 81 5.41 -11.64 -0.59
N ASP A 82 6.71 -11.58 -0.86
CA ASP A 82 7.64 -12.69 -0.61
C ASP A 82 7.75 -12.98 0.90
N VAL A 83 7.82 -11.92 1.71
CA VAL A 83 7.78 -12.04 3.17
C VAL A 83 6.46 -12.66 3.62
N GLY A 84 5.32 -12.18 3.11
CA GLY A 84 4.01 -12.72 3.45
C GLY A 84 3.86 -14.20 3.09
N HIS A 85 4.35 -14.62 1.93
CA HIS A 85 4.37 -16.02 1.52
C HIS A 85 5.19 -16.89 2.49
N LEU A 86 6.40 -16.44 2.85
CA LEU A 86 7.26 -17.15 3.82
C LEU A 86 6.69 -17.21 5.23
N LEU A 87 5.88 -16.21 5.62
CA LEU A 87 5.15 -16.18 6.88
C LEU A 87 3.87 -17.03 6.86
N GLY A 88 3.53 -17.65 5.72
CA GLY A 88 2.37 -18.52 5.58
C GLY A 88 1.05 -17.77 5.40
N VAL A 89 1.10 -16.51 4.93
CA VAL A 89 -0.09 -15.79 4.45
C VAL A 89 -0.54 -16.43 3.13
N THR A 90 -1.83 -16.69 2.98
CA THR A 90 -2.35 -17.41 1.81
C THR A 90 -2.25 -16.53 0.56
N GLN A 91 -2.18 -17.15 -0.62
CA GLN A 91 -2.10 -16.39 -1.88
C GLN A 91 -3.33 -15.51 -2.09
N ASP A 92 -4.51 -15.95 -1.64
CA ASP A 92 -5.75 -15.19 -1.70
C ASP A 92 -5.72 -13.99 -0.76
N ASP A 93 -5.25 -14.17 0.48
CA ASP A 93 -5.04 -13.07 1.44
C ASP A 93 -4.04 -12.04 0.87
N LEU A 94 -2.94 -12.49 0.26
CA LEU A 94 -1.95 -11.60 -0.37
C LEU A 94 -2.53 -10.84 -1.56
N ASN A 95 -3.34 -11.50 -2.39
CA ASN A 95 -4.03 -10.85 -3.50
C ASN A 95 -5.07 -9.84 -2.98
N TYR A 96 -5.77 -10.16 -1.90
CA TYR A 96 -6.69 -9.23 -1.25
C TYR A 96 -5.96 -8.02 -0.65
N ILE A 97 -4.82 -8.22 0.02
CA ILE A 97 -3.97 -7.13 0.50
C ILE A 97 -3.51 -6.24 -0.66
N MET A 98 -3.12 -6.84 -1.80
CA MET A 98 -2.66 -6.12 -2.98
C MET A 98 -3.76 -5.29 -3.65
N ASN A 99 -4.98 -5.84 -3.73
CA ASN A 99 -6.03 -5.30 -4.60
C ASN A 99 -7.14 -4.57 -3.85
N SER A 100 -7.29 -4.78 -2.54
CA SER A 100 -8.47 -4.35 -1.79
C SER A 100 -8.15 -3.54 -0.53
N LEU A 101 -6.89 -3.47 -0.11
CA LEU A 101 -6.50 -2.73 1.10
C LEU A 101 -5.78 -1.42 0.77
N LYS A 102 -6.19 -0.37 1.49
CA LYS A 102 -5.64 0.98 1.38
C LYS A 102 -4.47 1.23 2.35
N ASP A 103 -4.25 0.29 3.27
CA ASP A 103 -3.19 0.35 4.29
C ASP A 103 -1.85 -0.16 3.75
N ASP A 104 -0.76 0.10 4.50
CA ASP A 104 0.57 -0.38 4.14
C ASP A 104 0.58 -1.92 4.03
N PRO A 105 0.98 -2.49 2.88
CA PRO A 105 0.87 -3.92 2.64
C PRO A 105 1.83 -4.74 3.51
N VAL A 106 2.96 -4.16 3.95
CA VAL A 106 3.85 -4.79 4.94
C VAL A 106 3.17 -4.87 6.28
N ASP A 107 2.58 -3.76 6.73
CA ASP A 107 1.83 -3.71 7.99
C ASP A 107 0.65 -4.69 7.98
N MET A 108 -0.08 -4.79 6.87
CA MET A 108 -1.17 -5.74 6.69
C MET A 108 -0.70 -7.19 6.75
N VAL A 109 0.39 -7.53 6.07
CA VAL A 109 0.98 -8.88 6.16
C VAL A 109 1.37 -9.23 7.60
N LEU A 110 2.01 -8.30 8.32
CA LEU A 110 2.39 -8.51 9.72
C LEU A 110 1.18 -8.68 10.63
N LYS A 111 0.11 -7.90 10.43
CA LYS A 111 -1.17 -8.06 11.14
C LYS A 111 -1.84 -9.39 10.83
N VAL A 112 -1.85 -9.84 9.57
CA VAL A 112 -2.41 -11.15 9.22
C VAL A 112 -1.61 -12.26 9.88
N PHE A 113 -0.28 -12.18 9.83
CA PHE A 113 0.60 -13.16 10.46
C PHE A 113 0.40 -13.22 11.98
N ARG A 114 0.28 -12.08 12.66
CA ARG A 114 0.14 -12.01 14.13
C ARG A 114 -1.11 -12.71 14.67
N GLN A 115 -2.12 -12.98 13.85
CA GLN A 115 -3.31 -13.71 14.30
C GLN A 115 -3.02 -15.16 14.71
N ASN A 116 -1.90 -15.73 14.28
CA ASN A 116 -1.48 -17.07 14.69
C ASN A 116 -0.84 -17.02 16.07
N GLU A 117 -1.30 -17.83 17.02
CA GLU A 117 -0.75 -17.90 18.39
C GLU A 117 0.76 -18.22 18.45
N LYS A 118 1.29 -18.81 17.37
CA LYS A 118 2.72 -19.13 17.22
C LYS A 118 3.45 -18.08 16.36
N ALA A 119 2.89 -16.91 16.13
CA ALA A 119 3.50 -15.85 15.33
C ALA A 119 4.57 -15.14 16.15
N THR A 120 5.78 -15.69 16.10
CA THR A 120 6.93 -15.18 16.85
C THR A 120 7.83 -14.34 15.95
N ILE A 121 8.53 -13.37 16.52
CA ILE A 121 9.38 -12.43 15.78
C ILE A 121 10.55 -13.16 15.10
N ASN A 122 11.03 -14.27 15.66
CA ASN A 122 12.07 -15.07 15.01
C ASN A 122 11.64 -15.62 13.64
N LYS A 123 10.35 -15.91 13.43
CA LYS A 123 9.86 -16.36 12.11
C LYS A 123 9.95 -15.26 11.05
N ILE A 124 9.84 -14.00 11.46
CA ILE A 124 10.08 -12.83 10.60
C ILE A 124 11.57 -12.73 10.28
N VAL A 125 12.44 -12.91 11.28
CA VAL A 125 13.89 -12.95 11.08
C VAL A 125 14.27 -14.09 10.12
N ASP A 126 13.74 -15.29 10.33
CA ASP A 126 13.97 -16.47 9.49
C ASP A 126 13.47 -16.24 8.05
N ALA A 127 12.37 -15.50 7.87
CA ALA A 127 11.89 -15.10 6.54
C ALA A 127 12.92 -14.19 5.84
N PHE A 128 13.50 -13.21 6.53
CA PHE A 128 14.54 -12.36 5.95
C PHE A 128 15.85 -13.12 5.64
N ILE A 129 16.22 -14.10 6.48
CA ILE A 129 17.36 -15.00 6.21
C ILE A 129 17.10 -15.79 4.92
N LYS A 130 15.89 -16.37 4.76
CA LYS A 130 15.52 -17.11 3.55
C LYS A 130 15.50 -16.24 2.29
N LEU A 131 15.08 -14.97 2.41
CA LEU A 131 15.13 -14.00 1.31
C LEU A 131 16.52 -13.41 1.08
N GLN A 132 17.52 -13.78 1.88
CA GLN A 132 18.88 -13.23 1.82
C GLN A 132 18.90 -11.69 1.92
N ARG A 133 17.94 -11.12 2.66
CA ARG A 133 17.81 -9.66 2.88
C ARG A 133 18.62 -9.21 4.08
N TYR A 134 19.94 -9.36 3.97
CA TYR A 134 20.89 -9.02 5.03
C TYR A 134 20.89 -7.53 5.40
N ASP A 135 20.55 -6.65 4.45
CA ASP A 135 20.38 -5.22 4.68
C ASP A 135 19.24 -4.91 5.68
N ILE A 136 18.18 -5.71 5.69
CA ILE A 136 17.08 -5.60 6.64
C ILE A 136 17.52 -6.16 7.99
N LEU A 137 18.15 -7.33 7.99
CA LEU A 137 18.65 -7.99 9.20
C LEU A 137 19.62 -7.09 9.98
N LEU A 138 20.57 -6.45 9.29
CA LEU A 138 21.50 -5.50 9.88
C LEU A 138 20.77 -4.28 10.47
N ALA A 139 19.74 -3.78 9.79
CA ALA A 139 18.98 -2.62 10.25
C ALA A 139 18.11 -2.91 11.49
N ILE A 140 17.59 -4.13 11.62
CA ILE A 140 16.71 -4.53 12.73
C ILE A 140 17.46 -5.14 13.90
N GLU A 141 18.74 -5.51 13.74
CA GLU A 141 19.52 -6.20 14.77
C GLU A 141 19.53 -5.44 16.11
N ASN A 142 19.97 -4.17 16.09
CA ASN A 142 20.03 -3.34 17.29
C ASN A 142 18.63 -3.09 17.89
N PRO A 143 17.62 -2.64 17.11
CA PRO A 143 16.25 -2.53 17.59
C PRO A 143 15.70 -3.80 18.25
N LEU A 144 15.95 -4.98 17.65
CA LEU A 144 15.49 -6.26 18.18
C LEU A 144 16.20 -6.64 19.48
N CYS A 145 17.52 -6.41 19.57
CA CYS A 145 18.26 -6.66 20.81
C CYS A 145 17.73 -5.80 21.96
N THR A 146 17.57 -4.49 21.72
CA THR A 146 17.02 -3.56 22.72
C THR A 146 15.61 -3.95 23.12
N MET A 147 14.76 -4.35 22.16
CA MET A 147 13.41 -4.82 22.48
C MET A 147 13.44 -6.10 23.31
N ALA A 148 14.28 -7.08 22.95
CA ALA A 148 14.38 -8.35 23.66
C ALA A 148 14.82 -8.18 25.11
N GLU A 149 15.72 -7.24 25.40
CA GLU A 149 16.17 -6.91 26.76
C GLU A 149 15.00 -6.50 27.67
N TYR A 150 14.02 -5.74 27.16
CA TYR A 150 12.85 -5.32 27.96
C TYR A 150 11.90 -6.47 28.33
N PHE A 151 11.89 -7.54 27.54
CA PHE A 151 11.01 -8.70 27.75
C PHE A 151 11.75 -9.92 28.30
N ASN A 152 13.06 -9.82 28.51
CA ASN A 152 13.85 -10.88 29.08
C ASN A 152 13.61 -10.93 30.59
N LYS A 153 12.77 -11.88 31.04
CA LYS A 153 12.40 -12.07 32.45
C LYS A 153 13.54 -12.51 33.37
N ASP A 154 14.73 -12.79 32.82
CA ASP A 154 15.87 -13.29 33.59
C ASP A 154 16.57 -12.19 34.43
N ASP A 155 16.21 -10.91 34.30
CA ASP A 155 16.88 -9.79 34.99
C ASP A 155 15.97 -8.87 35.84
N SER A 156 14.65 -9.14 35.89
CA SER A 156 13.73 -8.41 36.75
C SER A 156 13.13 -9.35 37.80
N GLY A 157 13.58 -9.23 39.05
CA GLY A 157 13.27 -10.09 40.20
C GLY A 157 11.81 -10.14 40.65
N TYR A 158 10.88 -10.52 39.77
CA TYR A 158 9.52 -10.92 40.14
C TYR A 158 9.28 -12.36 39.68
N GLN A 159 9.44 -13.27 40.65
CA GLN A 159 9.02 -14.65 40.54
C GLN A 159 7.53 -14.72 40.20
N SER A 160 7.20 -15.47 39.15
CA SER A 160 5.92 -16.17 39.08
C SER A 160 6.25 -17.65 38.93
N ASP A 161 5.85 -18.42 39.93
CA ASP A 161 6.01 -19.87 40.01
C ASP A 161 5.46 -20.56 38.76
N GLY A 162 6.30 -21.32 38.06
CA GLY A 162 5.83 -22.07 36.89
C GLY A 162 6.94 -22.76 36.09
N LYS A 163 7.41 -23.90 36.58
CA LYS A 163 8.08 -25.01 35.87
C LYS A 163 9.18 -24.67 34.85
N ILE A 164 10.40 -25.04 35.26
CA ILE A 164 11.58 -25.29 34.44
C ILE A 164 11.26 -26.35 33.37
N THR A 165 10.81 -25.89 32.22
CA THR A 165 11.02 -26.58 30.93
C THR A 165 11.69 -25.55 30.05
N GLY A 166 12.87 -25.85 29.50
CA GLY A 166 13.79 -24.89 28.86
C GLY A 166 13.31 -24.20 27.57
N LYS A 167 12.01 -23.97 27.40
CA LYS A 167 11.41 -23.12 26.38
C LYS A 167 10.72 -21.95 27.09
N LYS A 168 11.23 -20.74 26.86
CA LYS A 168 10.59 -19.51 27.31
C LYS A 168 9.15 -19.48 26.76
N GLU A 169 8.18 -19.23 27.63
CA GLU A 169 6.79 -19.05 27.23
C GLU A 169 6.68 -17.83 26.30
N ILE A 170 5.84 -17.94 25.26
CA ILE A 170 5.68 -16.86 24.28
C ILE A 170 5.06 -15.63 24.98
N VAL A 171 5.78 -14.52 24.97
CA VAL A 171 5.33 -13.23 25.50
C VAL A 171 4.42 -12.56 24.47
N THR A 172 3.15 -12.35 24.84
CA THR A 172 2.12 -11.71 24.01
C THR A 172 1.47 -10.54 24.78
N LEU A 173 0.86 -9.62 24.04
CA LEU A 173 0.04 -8.55 24.60
C LEU A 173 -1.39 -9.08 24.84
N LYS A 174 -1.90 -8.93 26.07
CA LYS A 174 -3.32 -9.20 26.33
C LYS A 174 -4.17 -8.07 25.73
N ASN A 175 -5.17 -8.44 24.94
CA ASN A 175 -6.25 -7.56 24.45
C ASN A 175 -5.82 -6.43 23.48
N LEU A 176 -5.00 -6.75 22.47
CA LEU A 176 -4.78 -5.81 21.37
C LEU A 176 -6.01 -5.79 20.44
N PRO A 177 -6.59 -4.61 20.10
CA PRO A 177 -7.72 -4.55 19.17
C PRO A 177 -7.33 -5.17 17.83
N ASN A 178 -8.23 -5.98 17.28
CA ASN A 178 -8.06 -6.50 15.92
C ASN A 178 -8.58 -5.44 14.94
N ASP A 179 -7.64 -4.75 14.31
CA ASP A 179 -7.89 -3.72 13.30
C ASP A 179 -7.85 -4.29 11.87
N LEU A 180 -7.87 -5.62 11.71
CA LEU A 180 -7.95 -6.25 10.40
C LEU A 180 -9.36 -6.17 9.80
N PRO A 181 -9.45 -5.98 8.48
CA PRO A 181 -10.67 -6.19 7.72
C PRO A 181 -11.27 -7.58 8.00
N ALA A 182 -12.60 -7.68 8.00
CA ALA A 182 -13.31 -8.93 8.29
C ALA A 182 -12.86 -10.09 7.38
N ALA A 183 -12.55 -9.82 6.11
CA ALA A 183 -12.07 -10.81 5.15
C ALA A 183 -10.73 -11.46 5.56
N LEU A 184 -9.91 -10.76 6.32
CA LEU A 184 -8.60 -11.24 6.79
C LEU A 184 -8.64 -11.75 8.24
N ASN A 185 -9.76 -11.58 8.94
CA ASN A 185 -9.89 -11.94 10.34
C ASN A 185 -10.26 -13.42 10.50
N LYS A 186 -9.27 -14.25 10.81
CA LYS A 186 -9.43 -15.72 10.92
C LYS A 186 -10.25 -16.14 12.15
N ASN A 187 -10.43 -15.25 13.13
CA ASN A 187 -11.17 -15.52 14.36
C ASN A 187 -12.69 -15.35 14.21
N ILE A 188 -13.18 -14.64 13.18
CA ILE A 188 -14.61 -14.47 12.91
C ILE A 188 -15.24 -15.78 12.40
N VAL A 189 -14.47 -16.57 11.64
CA VAL A 189 -14.95 -17.81 11.01
C VAL A 189 -15.10 -18.95 12.03
N LEU A 190 -14.31 -18.96 13.11
CA LEU A 190 -14.29 -20.05 14.09
C LEU A 190 -15.45 -20.01 15.11
N GLN A 191 -16.09 -18.85 15.32
CA GLN A 191 -17.19 -18.73 16.29
C GLN A 191 -18.54 -19.25 15.78
N ASN A 192 -18.64 -19.66 14.51
CA ASN A 192 -19.89 -20.13 13.90
C ASN A 192 -20.21 -21.63 14.14
N ASN A 193 -19.36 -22.37 14.87
CA ASN A 193 -19.52 -23.82 15.05
C ASN A 193 -20.15 -24.25 16.39
N ASP A 194 -20.75 -23.33 17.15
CA ASP A 194 -21.37 -23.64 18.44
C ASP A 194 -22.80 -24.21 18.26
N PRO A 195 -23.08 -25.50 18.58
CA PRO A 195 -24.32 -26.19 18.18
C PRO A 195 -25.58 -25.81 18.98
N LYS A 196 -25.52 -24.78 19.84
CA LYS A 196 -26.60 -24.38 20.77
C LYS A 196 -27.17 -22.97 20.58
N ARG A 197 -26.83 -22.24 19.52
CA ARG A 197 -27.53 -20.98 19.19
C ARG A 197 -28.67 -21.20 18.19
N PRO A 198 -29.76 -20.41 18.26
CA PRO A 198 -30.79 -20.43 17.21
C PRO A 198 -30.10 -20.16 15.88
N LYS A 199 -30.49 -20.88 14.83
CA LYS A 199 -30.02 -20.59 13.46
C LYS A 199 -30.44 -19.16 13.10
N GLU A 200 -29.57 -18.18 13.35
CA GLU A 200 -29.66 -16.89 12.70
C GLU A 200 -29.34 -17.14 11.23
N THR A 201 -30.39 -17.25 10.43
CA THR A 201 -30.29 -17.03 9.00
C THR A 201 -29.68 -15.64 8.81
N LEU A 202 -28.41 -15.61 8.39
CA LEU A 202 -27.78 -14.45 7.78
C LEU A 202 -28.50 -14.17 6.46
N GLN A 203 -29.72 -13.65 6.56
CA GLN A 203 -30.17 -12.69 5.57
C GLN A 203 -29.41 -11.39 5.88
N PRO A 204 -28.83 -10.72 4.88
CA PRO A 204 -28.37 -9.35 5.07
C PRO A 204 -29.53 -8.55 5.67
N PRO A 205 -29.26 -7.49 6.47
CA PRO A 205 -30.33 -6.57 6.80
C PRO A 205 -30.94 -6.15 5.47
N VAL A 206 -32.23 -6.44 5.30
CA VAL A 206 -33.01 -5.89 4.21
C VAL A 206 -32.95 -4.38 4.46
N SER A 207 -31.94 -3.72 3.90
CA SER A 207 -32.11 -2.36 3.43
C SER A 207 -33.40 -2.43 2.65
N LYS A 208 -34.39 -1.64 3.05
CA LYS A 208 -35.60 -1.44 2.27
C LYS A 208 -35.17 -1.47 0.80
N GLN A 209 -35.59 -2.51 0.08
CA GLN A 209 -35.42 -2.55 -1.35
C GLN A 209 -36.32 -1.43 -1.86
N GLU A 210 -35.79 -0.21 -1.83
CA GLU A 210 -36.11 0.73 -2.88
C GLU A 210 -35.78 -0.01 -4.17
N PRO A 211 -36.73 -0.01 -5.14
CA PRO A 211 -36.56 -0.74 -6.38
C PRO A 211 -35.20 -0.38 -6.95
N ALA A 212 -34.45 -1.35 -7.47
CA ALA A 212 -33.12 -1.15 -8.03
C ALA A 212 -33.13 0.02 -9.02
N GLU A 213 -32.84 1.21 -8.52
CA GLU A 213 -32.62 2.39 -9.32
C GLU A 213 -31.33 2.08 -10.07
N LYS A 214 -31.43 2.05 -11.40
CA LYS A 214 -30.28 2.02 -12.30
C LYS A 214 -29.20 2.93 -11.70
N GLU A 215 -28.06 2.37 -11.27
CA GLU A 215 -26.98 3.19 -10.70
C GLU A 215 -26.63 4.26 -11.74
N SER A 216 -27.00 5.50 -11.42
CA SER A 216 -26.72 6.69 -12.19
C SER A 216 -25.24 6.78 -12.49
N PRO A 217 -24.82 6.88 -13.77
CA PRO A 217 -23.41 6.97 -14.09
C PRO A 217 -22.75 8.20 -13.44
N ILE A 218 -21.51 8.04 -13.01
CA ILE A 218 -20.75 9.08 -12.30
C ILE A 218 -19.54 9.52 -13.14
N LEU A 219 -19.50 10.81 -13.46
CA LEU A 219 -18.35 11.49 -14.06
C LEU A 219 -17.62 12.30 -12.98
N PHE A 220 -16.38 11.94 -12.68
CA PHE A 220 -15.56 12.69 -11.72
C PHE A 220 -14.57 13.58 -12.48
N LEU A 221 -14.84 14.89 -12.49
CA LEU A 221 -13.98 15.86 -13.18
C LEU A 221 -12.79 16.22 -12.28
N THR A 222 -11.63 16.40 -12.90
CA THR A 222 -10.43 16.96 -12.24
C THR A 222 -9.79 18.02 -13.13
N TYR A 223 -9.47 19.18 -12.56
CA TYR A 223 -9.05 20.34 -13.32
C TYR A 223 -8.19 21.29 -12.50
N ALA A 224 -7.25 21.98 -13.17
CA ALA A 224 -6.54 23.11 -12.60
C ALA A 224 -7.37 24.40 -12.72
N GLN A 225 -6.90 25.50 -12.12
CA GLN A 225 -7.64 26.76 -12.04
C GLN A 225 -8.14 27.27 -13.40
N ASP A 226 -7.34 27.11 -14.46
CA ASP A 226 -7.64 27.50 -15.83
C ASP A 226 -8.62 26.56 -16.56
N GLY A 227 -8.93 25.39 -15.99
CA GLY A 227 -9.93 24.44 -16.49
C GLY A 227 -11.34 24.64 -15.92
N LEU A 228 -11.52 25.57 -14.97
CA LEU A 228 -12.83 25.82 -14.34
C LEU A 228 -13.95 26.17 -15.34
N PRO A 229 -13.73 27.02 -16.36
CA PRO A 229 -14.78 27.32 -17.35
C PRO A 229 -15.29 26.07 -18.07
N THR A 230 -14.37 25.22 -18.56
CA THR A 230 -14.72 23.95 -19.21
C THR A 230 -15.42 23.00 -18.25
N ALA A 231 -15.06 22.99 -16.96
CA ALA A 231 -15.74 22.16 -15.95
C ALA A 231 -17.20 22.57 -15.75
N LEU A 232 -17.48 23.88 -15.75
CA LEU A 232 -18.84 24.42 -15.64
C LEU A 232 -19.67 24.10 -16.90
N ASN A 233 -19.07 24.27 -18.08
CA ASN A 233 -19.71 23.92 -19.35
C ASN A 233 -20.10 22.44 -19.40
N ILE A 234 -19.19 21.54 -19.01
CA ILE A 234 -19.47 20.10 -18.93
C ILE A 234 -20.64 19.80 -17.98
N GLN A 235 -20.70 20.46 -16.82
CA GLN A 235 -21.82 20.29 -15.88
C GLN A 235 -23.16 20.72 -16.50
N GLU A 236 -23.17 21.84 -17.23
CA GLU A 236 -24.35 22.32 -17.95
C GLU A 236 -24.76 21.35 -19.07
N TYR A 237 -23.80 20.86 -19.86
CA TYR A 237 -24.06 19.89 -20.93
C TYR A 237 -24.73 18.64 -20.37
N VAL A 238 -24.15 18.03 -19.33
CA VAL A 238 -24.69 16.81 -18.72
C VAL A 238 -26.06 17.06 -18.09
N SER A 239 -26.31 18.24 -17.51
CA SER A 239 -27.64 18.58 -16.97
C SER A 239 -28.73 18.66 -18.04
N ASN A 240 -28.35 18.91 -19.30
CA ASN A 240 -29.24 19.04 -20.44
C ASN A 240 -29.42 17.71 -21.21
N TRP A 241 -28.72 16.64 -20.82
CA TRP A 241 -28.86 15.33 -21.47
C TRP A 241 -30.22 14.70 -21.19
N THR A 242 -30.94 14.36 -22.27
CA THR A 242 -32.24 13.70 -22.20
C THR A 242 -32.15 12.19 -22.44
N GLU A 243 -31.11 11.75 -23.15
CA GLU A 243 -30.95 10.35 -23.59
C GLU A 243 -30.41 9.43 -22.47
N ILE A 244 -29.61 9.98 -21.56
CA ILE A 244 -29.07 9.29 -20.38
C ILE A 244 -29.43 10.14 -19.14
N PRO A 245 -30.66 10.03 -18.63
CA PRO A 245 -31.08 10.81 -17.48
C PRO A 245 -30.28 10.40 -16.22
N ASN A 246 -30.10 11.37 -15.33
CA ASN A 246 -29.48 11.18 -14.01
C ASN A 246 -27.97 10.90 -13.98
N VAL A 247 -27.19 11.32 -14.97
CA VAL A 247 -25.71 11.28 -14.87
C VAL A 247 -25.26 12.28 -13.79
N LYS A 248 -24.40 11.83 -12.87
CA LYS A 248 -23.87 12.64 -11.77
C LYS A 248 -22.50 13.17 -12.15
N VAL A 249 -22.36 14.50 -12.22
CA VAL A 249 -21.05 15.16 -12.37
C VAL A 249 -20.53 15.60 -11.01
N ILE A 250 -19.34 15.15 -10.65
CA ILE A 250 -18.72 15.39 -9.35
C ILE A 250 -17.44 16.17 -9.53
N THR A 251 -17.28 17.20 -8.69
CA THR A 251 -16.05 17.96 -8.49
C THR A 251 -15.82 18.10 -6.98
N LEU A 252 -14.59 18.33 -6.56
CA LEU A 252 -14.27 18.54 -5.14
C LEU A 252 -14.91 19.83 -4.60
N ASN A 253 -14.99 20.87 -5.43
CA ASN A 253 -15.70 22.09 -5.03
C ASN A 253 -17.22 21.89 -4.91
N ASN A 254 -17.85 21.08 -5.76
CA ASN A 254 -19.29 20.80 -5.65
C ASN A 254 -19.63 20.00 -4.38
N ARG A 255 -18.65 19.30 -3.79
CA ARG A 255 -18.78 18.49 -2.58
C ARG A 255 -17.91 19.02 -1.44
N ARG A 256 -17.72 20.33 -1.39
CA ARG A 256 -16.79 21.03 -0.48
C ARG A 256 -16.95 20.60 0.99
N GLU A 257 -18.17 20.55 1.51
CA GLU A 257 -18.43 20.21 2.92
C GLU A 257 -18.02 18.78 3.28
N GLU A 258 -18.32 17.81 2.40
CA GLU A 258 -17.92 16.41 2.55
C GLU A 258 -16.40 16.23 2.35
N THR A 259 -15.82 17.03 1.45
CA THR A 259 -14.40 16.98 1.09
C THR A 259 -13.50 17.59 2.16
N TYR A 260 -13.93 18.62 2.89
CA TYR A 260 -13.09 19.32 3.88
C TYR A 260 -12.70 18.46 5.09
N GLN A 261 -13.51 17.46 5.46
CA GLN A 261 -13.24 16.63 6.65
C GLN A 261 -12.11 15.61 6.41
N ASN A 262 -12.10 14.98 5.23
CA ASN A 262 -11.05 14.05 4.83
C ASN A 262 -10.95 13.99 3.29
N PRO A 263 -10.25 14.95 2.66
CA PRO A 263 -10.25 15.11 1.21
C PRO A 263 -9.64 13.90 0.50
N GLU A 264 -8.59 13.29 1.06
CA GLU A 264 -7.97 12.10 0.47
C GLU A 264 -8.89 10.88 0.48
N LYS A 265 -9.63 10.67 1.57
CA LYS A 265 -10.62 9.58 1.65
C LYS A 265 -11.75 9.81 0.62
N PHE A 266 -12.29 11.03 0.58
CA PHE A 266 -13.33 11.41 -0.36
C PHE A 266 -12.89 11.18 -1.81
N ILE A 267 -11.72 11.70 -2.18
CA ILE A 267 -11.16 11.55 -3.53
C ILE A 267 -11.02 10.07 -3.88
N ARG A 268 -10.46 9.23 -3.00
CA ARG A 268 -10.27 7.80 -3.29
C ARG A 268 -11.59 7.05 -3.44
N GLU A 269 -12.59 7.37 -2.62
CA GLU A 269 -13.91 6.75 -2.69
C GLU A 269 -14.64 7.08 -3.99
N TYR A 270 -14.63 8.36 -4.40
CA TYR A 270 -15.26 8.77 -5.65
C TYR A 270 -14.43 8.38 -6.88
N PHE A 271 -13.12 8.30 -6.76
CA PHE A 271 -12.26 7.73 -7.80
C PHE A 271 -12.62 6.26 -8.05
N GLU A 272 -12.95 5.48 -7.02
CA GLU A 272 -13.41 4.09 -7.16
C GLU A 272 -14.84 4.02 -7.75
N LYS A 273 -15.77 4.84 -7.25
CA LYS A 273 -17.18 4.83 -7.66
C LYS A 273 -17.45 5.42 -9.05
N ALA A 274 -16.60 6.34 -9.53
CA ALA A 274 -16.79 6.96 -10.83
C ALA A 274 -16.75 5.92 -11.97
N ASP A 275 -17.64 6.03 -12.94
CA ASP A 275 -17.54 5.28 -14.19
C ASP A 275 -16.38 5.82 -15.02
N TYR A 276 -16.29 7.15 -15.11
CA TYR A 276 -15.19 7.85 -15.78
C TYR A 276 -14.57 8.95 -14.91
N ILE A 277 -13.24 8.95 -14.90
CA ILE A 277 -12.45 10.10 -14.44
C ILE A 277 -12.20 10.97 -15.66
N VAL A 278 -12.48 12.26 -15.52
CA VAL A 278 -12.44 13.22 -16.62
C VAL A 278 -11.45 14.34 -16.31
N PRO A 279 -10.16 14.15 -16.62
CA PRO A 279 -9.16 15.21 -16.56
C PRO A 279 -9.43 16.28 -17.61
N ILE A 280 -9.55 17.53 -17.18
CA ILE A 280 -9.59 18.68 -18.09
C ILE A 280 -8.16 19.14 -18.30
N ILE A 281 -7.61 18.77 -19.46
CA ILE A 281 -6.20 18.97 -19.77
C ILE A 281 -6.00 20.40 -20.27
N THR A 282 -5.46 21.23 -19.39
CA THR A 282 -5.00 22.59 -19.67
C THR A 282 -3.50 22.71 -19.47
N THR A 283 -2.91 23.84 -19.87
CA THR A 283 -1.52 24.15 -19.54
C THR A 283 -1.31 24.15 -18.02
N GLY A 284 -2.25 24.69 -17.25
CA GLY A 284 -2.24 24.64 -15.79
C GLY A 284 -2.27 23.21 -15.25
N TYR A 285 -3.12 22.34 -15.80
CA TYR A 285 -3.22 20.94 -15.38
C TYR A 285 -1.89 20.20 -15.55
N ILE A 286 -1.28 20.31 -16.74
CA ILE A 286 0.02 19.67 -16.99
C ILE A 286 1.08 20.26 -16.05
N ASN A 287 1.11 21.58 -15.84
CA ASN A 287 2.07 22.20 -14.93
C ASN A 287 1.94 21.66 -13.50
N GLU A 288 0.72 21.44 -12.99
CA GLU A 288 0.50 20.90 -11.64
C GLU A 288 0.98 19.45 -11.48
N ILE A 289 0.77 18.60 -12.50
CA ILE A 289 1.23 17.20 -12.45
C ILE A 289 2.72 17.04 -12.72
N THR A 290 3.34 18.01 -13.42
CA THR A 290 4.80 18.00 -13.70
C THR A 290 5.59 18.61 -12.55
N SER A 291 5.01 19.55 -11.82
CA SER A 291 5.69 20.28 -10.75
C SER A 291 5.88 19.39 -9.53
N ASN A 292 7.11 18.95 -9.27
CA ASN A 292 7.54 18.29 -8.03
C ASN A 292 7.53 19.25 -6.80
N ASN A 293 6.72 20.31 -6.81
CA ASN A 293 6.68 21.34 -5.77
C ASN A 293 5.98 20.83 -4.51
N LYS A 294 6.64 19.95 -3.77
CA LYS A 294 6.20 19.48 -2.44
C LYS A 294 6.27 20.58 -1.36
N ASN A 295 6.79 21.77 -1.68
CA ASN A 295 7.20 22.79 -0.70
C ASN A 295 6.55 24.17 -0.84
N ILE A 296 5.60 24.38 -1.75
CA ILE A 296 4.80 25.62 -1.77
C ILE A 296 3.43 25.29 -1.20
N PRO A 297 3.03 25.82 -0.04
CA PRO A 297 1.67 25.65 0.45
C PRO A 297 0.74 26.29 -0.58
N ASN A 298 -0.03 25.44 -1.29
CA ASN A 298 -1.03 25.91 -2.24
C ASN A 298 -2.17 26.55 -1.42
N THR A 299 -2.23 27.89 -1.44
CA THR A 299 -3.21 28.71 -0.69
C THR A 299 -4.54 28.86 -1.43
N THR A 300 -4.73 28.14 -2.53
CA THR A 300 -5.97 28.22 -3.30
C THR A 300 -7.14 27.58 -2.55
N GLU A 301 -8.28 28.26 -2.55
CA GLU A 301 -9.54 27.74 -2.01
C GLU A 301 -10.20 26.72 -2.95
N ASN A 302 -9.67 26.58 -4.17
CA ASN A 302 -10.14 25.63 -5.16
C ASN A 302 -9.58 24.23 -4.85
N LEU A 303 -10.43 23.36 -4.30
CA LEU A 303 -10.05 22.00 -3.93
C LEU A 303 -9.66 21.16 -5.15
N ASP A 304 -10.36 21.33 -6.28
CA ASP A 304 -10.03 20.62 -7.52
C ASP A 304 -8.60 20.92 -7.97
N HIS A 305 -8.23 22.20 -8.02
CA HIS A 305 -6.87 22.61 -8.37
C HIS A 305 -5.83 22.10 -7.36
N LYS A 306 -6.13 22.21 -6.05
CA LYS A 306 -5.23 21.78 -4.98
C LYS A 306 -4.90 20.29 -5.02
N TYR A 307 -5.85 19.45 -5.43
CA TYR A 307 -5.71 18.00 -5.43
C TYR A 307 -5.46 17.38 -6.82
N VAL A 308 -5.25 18.19 -7.87
CA VAL A 308 -4.92 17.69 -9.23
C VAL A 308 -3.81 16.65 -9.20
N ASN A 309 -2.67 16.95 -8.57
CA ASN A 309 -1.52 16.04 -8.52
C ASN A 309 -1.87 14.75 -7.77
N PHE A 310 -2.63 14.84 -6.68
CA PHE A 310 -3.07 13.66 -5.94
C PHE A 310 -3.98 12.76 -6.78
N ILE A 311 -4.97 13.33 -7.47
CA ILE A 311 -5.87 12.59 -8.36
C ILE A 311 -5.08 11.98 -9.53
N TYR A 312 -4.16 12.73 -10.11
CA TYR A 312 -3.30 12.25 -11.18
C TYR A 312 -2.42 11.06 -10.75
N ASN A 313 -1.87 11.08 -9.54
CA ASN A 313 -1.16 9.91 -9.00
C ASN A 313 -2.07 8.68 -8.87
N LEU A 314 -3.38 8.86 -8.57
CA LEU A 314 -4.34 7.76 -8.59
C LEU A 314 -4.59 7.25 -10.02
N ILE A 315 -4.68 8.15 -10.99
CA ILE A 315 -4.79 7.80 -12.42
C ILE A 315 -3.61 6.93 -12.85
N VAL A 316 -2.38 7.38 -12.60
CA VAL A 316 -1.15 6.66 -12.96
C VAL A 316 -1.12 5.30 -12.27
N ASN A 317 -1.40 5.23 -10.97
CA ASN A 317 -1.42 3.97 -10.24
C ASN A 317 -2.48 3.00 -10.78
N ASN A 318 -3.67 3.48 -11.12
CA ASN A 318 -4.73 2.66 -11.71
C ASN A 318 -4.37 2.20 -13.13
N TYR A 319 -3.76 3.07 -13.93
CA TYR A 319 -3.29 2.75 -15.28
C TYR A 319 -2.19 1.67 -15.25
N ILE A 320 -1.15 1.86 -14.45
CA ILE A 320 0.00 0.94 -14.41
C ILE A 320 -0.36 -0.36 -13.69
N HIS A 321 -0.95 -0.28 -12.50
CA HIS A 321 -1.06 -1.42 -11.59
C HIS A 321 -2.40 -2.16 -11.66
N ALA A 322 -3.52 -1.46 -11.89
CA ALA A 322 -4.84 -2.09 -11.87
C ALA A 322 -5.29 -2.58 -13.26
N THR A 323 -4.90 -1.88 -14.33
CA THR A 323 -5.38 -2.16 -15.69
C THR A 323 -4.29 -2.66 -16.64
N GLY A 324 -3.02 -2.71 -16.21
CA GLY A 324 -1.91 -3.19 -17.03
C GLY A 324 -1.66 -2.31 -18.26
N CYS A 325 -1.66 -1.00 -18.05
CA CYS A 325 -1.52 0.04 -19.09
C CYS A 325 -2.70 0.09 -20.08
N LEU A 326 -3.91 -0.30 -19.65
CA LEU A 326 -5.13 -0.18 -20.45
C LEU A 326 -6.05 0.89 -19.88
N ASN A 327 -6.27 1.95 -20.65
CA ASN A 327 -7.05 3.08 -20.17
C ASN A 327 -8.57 2.86 -20.27
N ARG A 328 -9.13 2.16 -19.28
CA ARG A 328 -10.56 1.84 -19.22
C ARG A 328 -11.39 2.91 -18.51
N LYS A 329 -10.78 3.70 -17.64
CA LYS A 329 -11.47 4.57 -16.68
C LYS A 329 -11.27 6.06 -16.93
N VAL A 330 -10.19 6.46 -17.60
CA VAL A 330 -9.86 7.87 -17.80
C VAL A 330 -10.24 8.28 -19.22
N ARG A 331 -10.94 9.40 -19.32
CA ARG A 331 -11.34 10.05 -20.58
C ARG A 331 -11.05 11.54 -20.44
N SER A 332 -9.94 11.98 -20.99
CA SER A 332 -9.48 13.36 -20.90
C SER A 332 -10.31 14.28 -21.81
N VAL A 333 -10.44 15.54 -21.41
CA VAL A 333 -11.10 16.59 -22.20
C VAL A 333 -10.13 17.74 -22.40
N LEU A 334 -10.00 18.21 -23.64
CA LEU A 334 -9.28 19.44 -23.95
C LEU A 334 -10.28 20.60 -24.13
N PRO A 335 -10.00 21.78 -23.55
CA PRO A 335 -10.78 22.97 -23.85
C PRO A 335 -10.78 23.28 -25.35
N GLN A 336 -11.84 23.92 -25.83
CA GLN A 336 -11.99 24.27 -27.26
C GLN A 336 -10.83 25.11 -27.81
N ASN A 337 -10.17 25.90 -26.95
CA ASN A 337 -9.03 26.77 -27.29
C ASN A 337 -7.67 26.20 -26.84
N ALA A 338 -7.53 24.87 -26.72
CA ALA A 338 -6.29 24.23 -26.29
C ALA A 338 -5.10 24.56 -27.22
N ASN A 339 -3.97 24.96 -26.63
CA ASN A 339 -2.75 25.31 -27.36
C ASN A 339 -2.12 24.07 -28.03
N VAL A 340 -1.58 24.24 -29.24
CA VAL A 340 -0.83 23.21 -29.99
C VAL A 340 0.33 22.62 -29.16
N ASP A 341 1.00 23.44 -28.34
CA ASP A 341 2.12 23.00 -27.49
C ASP A 341 1.68 22.00 -26.41
N LEU A 342 0.40 22.00 -26.04
CA LEU A 342 -0.15 21.10 -25.03
C LEU A 342 -0.11 19.64 -25.50
N PHE A 343 -0.33 19.40 -26.80
CA PHE A 343 -0.31 18.05 -27.38
C PHE A 343 1.07 17.40 -27.24
N SER A 344 2.13 18.15 -27.56
CA SER A 344 3.51 17.67 -27.45
C SER A 344 3.91 17.33 -26.01
N ARG A 345 3.29 17.99 -25.02
CA ARG A 345 3.52 17.68 -23.60
C ARG A 345 2.67 16.51 -23.13
N MET A 346 1.45 16.38 -23.65
CA MET A 346 0.52 15.31 -23.29
C MET A 346 0.97 13.92 -23.76
N THR A 347 1.75 13.83 -24.85
CA THR A 347 2.32 12.56 -25.33
C THR A 347 3.22 11.85 -24.31
N MET A 348 3.75 12.58 -23.32
CA MET A 348 4.53 12.00 -22.22
C MET A 348 3.66 11.28 -21.17
N TYR A 349 2.34 11.37 -21.29
CA TYR A 349 1.36 10.90 -20.30
C TYR A 349 0.35 9.94 -20.95
N PRO A 350 0.72 8.67 -21.17
CA PRO A 350 -0.12 7.70 -21.88
C PRO A 350 -1.47 7.43 -21.19
N ASP A 351 -1.51 7.59 -19.88
CA ASP A 351 -2.71 7.50 -19.04
C ASP A 351 -3.71 8.66 -19.22
N LEU A 352 -3.32 9.72 -19.95
CA LEU A 352 -4.18 10.84 -20.32
C LEU A 352 -4.53 10.88 -21.82
N LEU A 353 -3.97 9.97 -22.63
CA LEU A 353 -4.09 9.99 -24.09
C LEU A 353 -5.48 9.70 -24.70
N PRO A 354 -6.41 8.97 -24.07
CA PRO A 354 -7.78 8.94 -24.54
C PRO A 354 -8.40 10.31 -24.25
N TRP A 355 -8.43 11.16 -25.27
CA TRP A 355 -8.90 12.53 -25.13
C TRP A 355 -9.93 12.91 -26.21
N THR A 356 -10.79 13.86 -25.87
CA THR A 356 -11.72 14.52 -26.80
C THR A 356 -11.68 16.03 -26.58
N TYR A 357 -12.08 16.80 -27.59
CA TYR A 357 -12.34 18.22 -27.40
C TYR A 357 -13.66 18.43 -26.65
N GLU A 358 -13.75 19.51 -25.88
CA GLU A 358 -14.96 19.95 -25.19
C GLU A 358 -16.17 20.02 -26.13
N THR A 359 -15.99 20.42 -27.39
CA THR A 359 -17.05 20.49 -28.41
C THR A 359 -17.67 19.14 -28.75
N ASN A 360 -16.92 18.05 -28.54
CA ASN A 360 -17.32 16.69 -28.87
C ASN A 360 -17.63 15.90 -27.59
N PHE A 361 -17.74 16.60 -26.44
CA PHE A 361 -17.95 15.97 -25.14
C PHE A 361 -19.25 15.16 -25.12
N ASP A 362 -20.36 15.76 -25.53
CA ASP A 362 -21.69 15.14 -25.47
C ASP A 362 -21.77 13.82 -26.23
N GLU A 363 -21.42 13.84 -27.51
CA GLU A 363 -21.48 12.67 -28.37
C GLU A 363 -20.60 11.53 -27.83
N GLN A 364 -19.36 11.83 -27.45
CA GLN A 364 -18.40 10.81 -27.01
C GLN A 364 -18.76 10.22 -25.64
N PHE A 365 -19.13 11.06 -24.66
CA PHE A 365 -19.42 10.57 -23.32
C PHE A 365 -20.78 9.91 -23.21
N GLN A 366 -21.78 10.34 -23.99
CA GLN A 366 -23.04 9.59 -24.08
C GLN A 366 -22.79 8.21 -24.67
N GLU A 367 -21.94 8.07 -25.69
CA GLU A 367 -21.59 6.78 -26.26
C GLU A 367 -20.83 5.89 -25.26
N PHE A 368 -19.87 6.44 -24.53
CA PHE A 368 -19.16 5.70 -23.48
C PHE A 368 -20.09 5.17 -22.38
N LEU A 369 -21.15 5.91 -22.07
CA LEU A 369 -22.13 5.56 -21.05
C LEU A 369 -23.24 4.64 -21.56
N ARG A 370 -23.47 4.59 -22.89
CA ARG A 370 -24.28 3.57 -23.54
C ARG A 370 -23.51 2.25 -23.57
N LYS A 371 -23.51 1.53 -22.44
CA LYS A 371 -23.04 0.14 -22.41
C LYS A 371 -23.80 -0.65 -23.49
N GLU A 372 -23.11 -1.16 -24.50
CA GLU A 372 -23.70 -2.16 -25.41
C GLU A 372 -24.16 -3.38 -24.58
N PRO A 373 -25.32 -3.97 -24.90
CA PRO A 373 -25.92 -5.07 -24.14
C PRO A 373 -25.11 -6.38 -24.16
#